data_AF-A0A0F9YMP8-F1
#
_entry.id   AF-A0A0F9YMP8-F1
#
_cell.length_a   1.000
_cell.length_b   1.000
_cell.length_c   1.000
_cell.angle_alpha   90.00
_cell.angle_beta   90.00
_cell.angle_gamma   90.00
#
_symmetry.space_group_name_H-M   'P 1'
#
loop_
_entity.id
_entity.type
_entity.pdbx_description
1 polymer ?
#
loop_
_entity_poly.entity_id
_entity_poly.type
_entity_poly.pdbx_seq_one_letter_code
_entity_poly.pdbx_strand_id
1 'polypeptide(L)'
;MKKSTTVTLQPAQVILSDKRVHGGKNVEKKKTLEFLRSHLRRLFTEILNLFFNHDWVFWLIGLANKRLGVIGSVFLAYPANDEYSDAYTYRWRARTMEWTPRPIGFFWQNGKIGIKFAISASNGQFSDSASKDNLCRLVQRMESLRNLFYAKHKSFAGILPGALFMKRLVKETPEADVTVEVVKQVVRKVKSLEGLSEDTPVIVLGGKGFIGRKVVASLPQDTVYSVDIAGNNGQNVWPSHLQGRPVLLVNISLNSALGQYIHLLWPEVVIVNEVYPEPCMELAQQLKAVGCHCYHVVGVKARALPSFPGGYQGGIPCCAAWQSEKMEALFKRIV
;
A
#
# COMPACT_ATOMS: atom_id res chain seq x y z
N MET A 1 61.26 -40.70 21.11
CA MET A 1 61.23 -39.29 20.67
C MET A 1 60.68 -39.24 19.25
N LYS A 2 59.39 -38.92 19.10
CA LYS A 2 58.70 -38.85 17.79
C LYS A 2 58.88 -37.45 17.21
N LYS A 3 59.36 -37.39 15.96
CA LYS A 3 59.63 -36.15 15.21
C LYS A 3 58.33 -35.41 14.90
N SER A 4 58.33 -34.11 15.21
CA SER A 4 57.29 -33.14 14.85
C SER A 4 57.24 -32.99 13.32
N THR A 5 56.05 -33.11 12.74
CA THR A 5 55.80 -32.85 11.32
C THR A 5 55.15 -31.47 11.21
N THR A 6 55.91 -30.50 10.71
CA THR A 6 55.41 -29.16 10.40
C THR A 6 54.47 -29.26 9.19
N VAL A 7 53.19 -29.00 9.39
CA VAL A 7 52.19 -28.89 8.32
C VAL A 7 52.25 -27.48 7.75
N THR A 8 52.79 -27.34 6.55
CA THR A 8 52.74 -26.10 5.77
C THR A 8 51.33 -25.99 5.16
N LEU A 9 50.51 -25.08 5.68
CA LEU A 9 49.20 -24.74 5.10
C LEU A 9 49.43 -24.03 3.75
N GLN A 10 49.02 -24.68 2.66
CA GLN A 10 48.87 -24.02 1.36
C GLN A 10 47.68 -23.04 1.44
N PRO A 11 47.79 -21.82 0.89
CA PRO A 11 46.66 -20.91 0.82
C PRO A 11 45.59 -21.49 -0.11
N ALA A 12 44.38 -21.63 0.41
CA ALA A 12 43.20 -22.04 -0.35
C ALA A 12 43.04 -21.09 -1.55
N GLN A 13 43.20 -21.63 -2.76
CA GLN A 13 42.87 -20.93 -3.98
C GLN A 13 41.37 -20.64 -3.97
N VAL A 14 41.03 -19.36 -3.88
CA VAL A 14 39.68 -18.86 -4.14
C VAL A 14 39.38 -19.12 -5.61
N ILE A 15 38.62 -20.18 -5.90
CA ILE A 15 37.98 -20.35 -7.20
C ILE A 15 36.86 -19.32 -7.26
N LEU A 16 37.19 -18.13 -7.77
CA LEU A 16 36.19 -17.18 -8.23
C LEU A 16 35.42 -17.87 -9.35
N SER A 17 34.15 -18.22 -9.09
CA SER A 17 33.28 -18.70 -10.16
C SER A 17 33.12 -17.57 -11.17
N ASP A 18 33.58 -17.80 -12.41
CA ASP A 18 33.26 -16.98 -13.57
C ASP A 18 31.74 -17.03 -13.84
N LYS A 19 31.00 -16.20 -13.11
CA LYS A 19 29.63 -15.80 -13.43
C LYS A 19 29.60 -14.32 -13.77
N ARG A 20 30.40 -13.92 -14.75
CA ARG A 20 30.13 -12.74 -15.57
C ARG A 20 29.87 -13.25 -16.99
N VAL A 21 28.89 -12.64 -17.68
CA VAL A 21 28.49 -12.83 -19.10
C VAL A 21 27.11 -13.46 -19.37
N HIS A 22 26.31 -13.91 -18.38
CA HIS A 22 24.89 -14.32 -18.64
C HIS A 22 23.81 -13.46 -17.97
N GLY A 23 24.17 -12.35 -17.33
CA GLY A 23 23.21 -11.41 -16.72
C GLY A 23 22.44 -10.52 -17.72
N GLY A 24 23.03 -10.19 -18.87
CA GLY A 24 22.45 -9.23 -19.82
C GLY A 24 21.14 -9.69 -20.46
N LYS A 25 21.12 -10.89 -21.07
CA LYS A 25 19.93 -11.42 -21.76
C LYS A 25 18.73 -11.64 -20.84
N ASN A 26 18.96 -12.00 -19.58
CA ASN A 26 17.89 -12.23 -18.60
C ASN A 26 17.32 -10.91 -18.05
N VAL A 27 18.17 -9.90 -17.84
CA VAL A 27 17.72 -8.55 -17.43
C VAL A 27 16.94 -7.87 -18.56
N GLU A 28 17.42 -8.01 -19.81
CA GLU A 28 16.79 -7.41 -20.98
C GLU A 28 15.43 -8.06 -21.28
N LYS A 29 15.34 -9.39 -21.29
CA LYS A 29 14.06 -10.12 -21.41
C LYS A 29 13.06 -9.74 -20.31
N LYS A 30 13.54 -9.57 -19.06
CA LYS A 30 12.69 -9.17 -17.94
C LYS A 30 12.13 -7.76 -18.14
N LYS A 31 12.96 -6.81 -18.57
CA LYS A 31 12.53 -5.44 -18.90
C LYS A 31 11.52 -5.42 -20.06
N THR A 32 11.74 -6.20 -21.12
CA THR A 32 10.79 -6.30 -22.24
C THR A 32 9.44 -6.86 -21.80
N LEU A 33 9.45 -7.89 -20.94
CA LEU A 33 8.21 -8.49 -20.42
C LEU A 33 7.45 -7.53 -19.49
N GLU A 34 8.15 -6.80 -18.63
CA GLU A 34 7.57 -5.77 -17.76
C GLU A 34 6.96 -4.62 -18.59
N PHE A 35 7.67 -4.17 -19.62
CA PHE A 35 7.17 -3.18 -20.57
C PHE A 35 5.91 -3.67 -21.29
N LEU A 36 5.93 -4.89 -21.83
CA LEU A 36 4.78 -5.47 -22.54
C LEU A 36 3.57 -5.61 -21.61
N ARG A 37 3.77 -6.09 -20.37
CA ARG A 37 2.70 -6.19 -19.36
C ARG A 37 2.11 -4.82 -19.02
N SER A 38 2.95 -3.81 -18.83
CA SER A 38 2.51 -2.42 -18.60
C SER A 38 1.75 -1.86 -19.80
N HIS A 39 2.22 -2.11 -21.02
CA HIS A 39 1.56 -1.69 -22.25
C HIS A 39 0.19 -2.36 -22.42
N LEU A 40 0.10 -3.68 -22.29
CA LEU A 40 -1.17 -4.43 -22.36
C LEU A 40 -2.17 -3.97 -21.31
N ARG A 41 -1.69 -3.69 -20.09
CA ARG A 41 -2.50 -3.13 -19.01
C ARG A 41 -3.10 -1.78 -19.39
N ARG A 42 -2.30 -0.87 -19.94
CA ARG A 42 -2.78 0.44 -20.40
C ARG A 42 -3.70 0.31 -21.61
N LEU A 43 -3.39 -0.56 -22.57
CA LEU A 43 -4.27 -0.82 -23.69
C LEU A 43 -5.65 -1.34 -23.23
N PHE A 44 -5.67 -2.22 -22.24
CA PHE A 44 -6.91 -2.67 -21.61
C PHE A 44 -7.70 -1.51 -21.00
N THR A 45 -7.04 -0.58 -20.28
CA THR A 45 -7.74 0.60 -19.73
C THR A 45 -8.26 1.51 -20.83
N GLU A 46 -7.53 1.72 -21.93
CA GLU A 46 -8.00 2.48 -23.09
C GLU A 46 -9.25 1.88 -23.72
N ILE A 47 -9.24 0.57 -23.97
CA ILE A 47 -10.38 -0.18 -24.54
C ILE A 47 -11.57 -0.10 -23.59
N LEU A 48 -11.36 -0.34 -22.30
CA LEU A 48 -12.41 -0.22 -21.29
C LEU A 48 -13.02 1.19 -21.30
N ASN A 49 -12.19 2.22 -21.46
CA ASN A 49 -12.66 3.59 -21.53
C ASN A 49 -13.42 3.92 -22.82
N LEU A 50 -13.00 3.38 -23.96
CA LEU A 50 -13.67 3.62 -25.24
C LEU A 50 -15.10 3.08 -25.24
N PHE A 51 -15.28 1.85 -24.74
CA PHE A 51 -16.56 1.14 -24.81
C PHE A 51 -17.44 1.31 -23.58
N PHE A 52 -16.87 1.39 -22.37
CA PHE A 52 -17.65 1.33 -21.13
C PHE A 52 -17.75 2.65 -20.39
N ASN A 53 -16.95 3.67 -20.72
CA ASN A 53 -16.96 4.93 -19.97
C ASN A 53 -18.07 5.89 -20.42
N HIS A 54 -19.31 5.41 -20.35
CA HIS A 54 -20.52 6.15 -20.69
C HIS A 54 -21.59 5.88 -19.64
N ASP A 55 -22.28 6.93 -19.20
CA ASP A 55 -23.25 6.82 -18.09
C ASP A 55 -24.40 5.86 -18.39
N TRP A 56 -24.86 5.83 -19.64
CA TRP A 56 -25.91 4.91 -20.07
C TRP A 56 -25.45 3.44 -20.03
N VAL A 57 -24.17 3.16 -20.28
CA VAL A 57 -23.59 1.81 -20.15
C VAL A 57 -23.53 1.42 -18.68
N PHE A 58 -23.05 2.31 -17.82
CA PHE A 58 -23.01 2.08 -16.37
C PHE A 58 -24.41 1.83 -15.80
N TRP A 59 -25.39 2.61 -16.23
CA TRP A 59 -26.79 2.43 -15.86
C TRP A 59 -27.34 1.08 -16.28
N LEU A 60 -27.07 0.64 -17.52
CA LEU A 60 -27.52 -0.67 -18.02
C LEU A 60 -26.91 -1.83 -17.20
N ILE A 61 -25.60 -1.76 -16.94
CA ILE A 61 -24.91 -2.72 -16.05
C ILE A 61 -25.54 -2.69 -14.65
N GLY A 62 -25.83 -1.49 -14.15
CA GLY A 62 -26.48 -1.28 -12.86
C GLY A 62 -27.87 -1.87 -12.76
N LEU A 63 -28.69 -1.78 -13.80
CA LEU A 63 -30.02 -2.40 -13.82
C LEU A 63 -29.93 -3.92 -13.68
N ALA A 64 -28.99 -4.56 -14.37
CA ALA A 64 -28.70 -5.97 -14.18
C ALA A 64 -28.22 -6.23 -12.74
N ASN A 65 -27.34 -5.38 -12.22
CA ASN A 65 -26.83 -5.49 -10.86
C ASN A 65 -27.90 -5.30 -9.78
N LYS A 66 -28.93 -4.47 -10.01
CA LYS A 66 -30.04 -4.28 -9.08
C LYS A 66 -30.74 -5.62 -8.74
N ARG A 67 -30.79 -6.53 -9.71
CA ARG A 67 -31.37 -7.88 -9.54
C ARG A 67 -30.37 -8.89 -8.99
N LEU A 68 -29.14 -8.89 -9.50
CA LEU A 68 -28.14 -9.91 -9.17
C LEU A 68 -27.34 -9.59 -7.89
N GLY A 69 -27.21 -8.31 -7.55
CA GLY A 69 -26.45 -7.81 -6.41
C GLY A 69 -24.96 -8.18 -6.44
N VAL A 70 -24.36 -8.38 -7.61
CA VAL A 70 -22.98 -8.87 -7.78
C VAL A 70 -21.94 -7.76 -7.57
N ILE A 71 -22.19 -6.57 -8.09
CA ILE A 71 -21.34 -5.38 -7.90
C ILE A 71 -21.66 -4.77 -6.54
N GLY A 72 -20.70 -4.87 -5.62
CA GLY A 72 -20.83 -4.40 -4.25
C GLY A 72 -20.22 -3.01 -4.03
N SER A 73 -19.22 -2.60 -4.82
CA SER A 73 -18.41 -1.42 -4.54
C SER A 73 -17.93 -0.69 -5.80
N VAL A 74 -17.74 0.62 -5.68
CA VAL A 74 -16.90 1.41 -6.58
C VAL A 74 -15.71 1.99 -5.81
N PHE A 75 -14.52 1.91 -6.39
CA PHE A 75 -13.28 2.32 -5.75
C PHE A 75 -12.52 3.30 -6.64
N LEU A 76 -12.02 4.39 -6.06
CA LEU A 76 -11.18 5.36 -6.75
C LEU A 76 -9.70 5.24 -6.35
N ALA A 77 -8.86 4.85 -7.30
CA ALA A 77 -7.41 4.89 -7.19
C ALA A 77 -6.83 6.22 -7.68
N TYR A 78 -5.67 6.58 -7.15
CA TYR A 78 -4.81 7.64 -7.68
C TYR A 78 -3.33 7.21 -7.56
N PRO A 79 -2.43 7.75 -8.37
CA PRO A 79 -1.02 7.38 -8.33
C PRO A 79 -0.26 8.11 -7.22
N ALA A 80 0.56 7.39 -6.46
CA ALA A 80 1.52 8.03 -5.54
C ALA A 80 2.71 8.68 -6.25
N ASN A 81 3.12 8.13 -7.39
CA ASN A 81 4.26 8.58 -8.19
C ASN A 81 4.05 8.21 -9.68
N ASP A 82 4.99 8.61 -10.54
CA ASP A 82 4.91 8.38 -11.98
C ASP A 82 4.85 6.88 -12.36
N GLU A 83 5.53 6.02 -11.62
CA GLU A 83 5.50 4.56 -11.86
C GLU A 83 4.09 4.00 -11.65
N TYR A 84 3.41 4.42 -10.58
CA TYR A 84 2.02 4.07 -10.31
C TYR A 84 1.05 4.71 -11.33
N SER A 85 1.37 5.90 -11.85
CA SER A 85 0.59 6.55 -12.91
C SER A 85 0.66 5.78 -14.23
N ASP A 86 1.87 5.38 -14.62
CA ASP A 86 2.15 4.61 -15.84
C ASP A 86 1.52 3.20 -15.79
N ALA A 87 1.13 2.71 -14.62
CA ALA A 87 0.36 1.47 -14.48
C ALA A 87 -1.15 1.61 -14.78
N TYR A 88 -1.69 2.83 -14.78
CA TYR A 88 -3.12 3.07 -14.99
C TYR A 88 -3.43 3.76 -16.31
N THR A 89 -2.55 4.64 -16.80
CA THR A 89 -2.81 5.45 -17.98
C THR A 89 -1.53 5.80 -18.74
N TYR A 90 -1.66 6.22 -19.99
CA TYR A 90 -0.55 6.82 -20.73
C TYR A 90 -0.35 8.27 -20.30
N ARG A 91 0.90 8.74 -20.29
CA ARG A 91 1.25 10.11 -19.88
C ARG A 91 0.49 11.21 -20.63
N TRP A 92 0.34 11.06 -21.94
CA TRP A 92 -0.43 12.00 -22.76
C TRP A 92 -1.92 12.08 -22.37
N ARG A 93 -2.47 11.00 -21.78
CA ARG A 93 -3.87 10.92 -21.34
C ARG A 93 -4.06 11.36 -19.89
N ALA A 94 -3.01 11.32 -19.06
CA ALA A 94 -3.07 11.67 -17.64
C ALA A 94 -3.77 13.02 -17.39
N ARG A 95 -3.41 14.07 -18.14
CA ARG A 95 -4.03 15.40 -17.99
C ARG A 95 -5.56 15.40 -18.14
N THR A 96 -6.11 14.55 -19.01
CA THR A 96 -7.58 14.44 -19.22
C THR A 96 -8.29 13.65 -18.11
N MET A 97 -7.52 12.97 -17.26
CA MET A 97 -7.98 12.11 -16.17
C MET A 97 -7.70 12.71 -14.80
N GLU A 98 -7.17 13.93 -14.73
CA GLU A 98 -6.68 14.53 -13.49
C GLU A 98 -7.74 14.53 -12.39
N TRP A 99 -8.97 14.94 -12.71
CA TRP A 99 -10.10 14.97 -11.79
C TRP A 99 -11.31 14.18 -12.29
N THR A 100 -11.12 13.40 -13.36
CA THR A 100 -12.19 12.67 -14.03
C THR A 100 -11.97 11.17 -13.85
N PRO A 101 -12.77 10.51 -12.98
CA PRO A 101 -12.69 9.07 -12.79
C PRO A 101 -12.88 8.32 -14.10
N ARG A 102 -11.90 7.49 -14.45
CA ARG A 102 -11.96 6.58 -15.60
C ARG A 102 -11.97 5.14 -15.12
N PRO A 103 -12.85 4.26 -15.65
CA PRO A 103 -12.78 2.84 -15.32
C PRO A 103 -11.42 2.28 -15.76
N ILE A 104 -10.80 1.53 -14.86
CA ILE A 104 -9.50 0.89 -15.09
C ILE A 104 -9.51 -0.61 -14.79
N GLY A 105 -10.67 -1.17 -14.41
CA GLY A 105 -10.84 -2.61 -14.23
C GLY A 105 -11.76 -2.97 -13.07
N PHE A 106 -11.54 -4.16 -12.52
CA PHE A 106 -12.42 -4.78 -11.52
C PHE A 106 -11.62 -5.52 -10.46
N PHE A 107 -12.24 -5.81 -9.33
CA PHE A 107 -11.72 -6.72 -8.31
C PHE A 107 -12.82 -7.57 -7.69
N TRP A 108 -12.44 -8.71 -7.11
CA TRP A 108 -13.34 -9.68 -6.51
C TRP A 108 -12.90 -9.96 -5.08
N GLN A 109 -13.80 -9.70 -4.15
CA GLN A 109 -13.64 -10.02 -2.75
C GLN A 109 -14.92 -10.70 -2.27
N ASN A 110 -14.81 -11.85 -1.61
CA ASN A 110 -15.96 -12.54 -0.99
C ASN A 110 -17.17 -12.74 -1.93
N GLY A 111 -16.92 -13.07 -3.20
CA GLY A 111 -17.98 -13.32 -4.20
C GLY A 111 -18.67 -12.07 -4.76
N LYS A 112 -18.23 -10.86 -4.39
CA LYS A 112 -18.74 -9.60 -4.96
C LYS A 112 -17.66 -8.89 -5.78
N ILE A 113 -18.11 -8.10 -6.75
CA ILE A 113 -17.29 -7.33 -7.66
C ILE A 113 -17.18 -5.88 -7.17
N GLY A 114 -15.97 -5.35 -7.16
CA GLY A 114 -15.70 -3.92 -7.06
C GLY A 114 -15.24 -3.35 -8.40
N ILE A 115 -15.77 -2.20 -8.80
CA ILE A 115 -15.36 -1.49 -10.02
C ILE A 115 -14.23 -0.51 -9.67
N LYS A 116 -13.13 -0.58 -10.42
CA LYS A 116 -11.96 0.27 -10.23
C LYS A 116 -12.04 1.48 -11.14
N PHE A 117 -11.92 2.66 -10.55
CA PHE A 117 -11.71 3.92 -11.24
C PHE A 117 -10.33 4.47 -10.90
N ALA A 118 -9.77 5.28 -11.80
CA ALA A 118 -8.58 6.05 -11.50
C ALA A 118 -8.69 7.50 -11.95
N ILE A 119 -7.98 8.36 -11.23
CA ILE A 119 -7.62 9.73 -11.61
C ILE A 119 -6.10 9.87 -11.63
N SER A 120 -5.58 10.94 -12.23
CA SER A 120 -4.14 11.24 -12.21
C SER A 120 -3.72 12.31 -11.22
N ALA A 121 -4.64 12.95 -10.49
CA ALA A 121 -4.27 13.89 -9.43
C ALA A 121 -3.46 13.19 -8.33
N SER A 122 -2.59 13.96 -7.68
CA SER A 122 -1.60 13.48 -6.71
C SER A 122 -1.83 14.03 -5.31
N ASN A 123 -1.09 13.49 -4.33
CA ASN A 123 -1.19 13.84 -2.91
C ASN A 123 -1.19 15.36 -2.65
N GLY A 124 -0.29 16.12 -3.29
CA GLY A 124 -0.16 17.56 -3.05
C GLY A 124 -1.42 18.35 -3.41
N GLN A 125 -2.15 17.90 -4.44
CA GLN A 125 -3.33 18.58 -4.94
C GLN A 125 -4.55 18.38 -4.03
N PHE A 126 -4.60 17.31 -3.24
CA PHE A 126 -5.73 17.06 -2.34
C PHE A 126 -5.72 18.00 -1.12
N SER A 127 -4.56 18.47 -0.71
CA SER A 127 -4.41 19.40 0.40
C SER A 127 -4.70 20.84 -0.03
N ASP A 128 -4.38 21.19 -1.28
CA ASP A 128 -4.56 22.53 -1.85
C ASP A 128 -6.01 23.06 -1.69
N SER A 129 -6.14 24.31 -1.26
CA SER A 129 -7.42 24.99 -1.15
C SER A 129 -8.05 25.26 -2.52
N ALA A 130 -7.22 25.52 -3.55
CA ALA A 130 -7.70 25.75 -4.92
C ALA A 130 -8.36 24.52 -5.55
N SER A 131 -8.06 23.32 -5.03
CA SER A 131 -8.62 22.06 -5.53
C SER A 131 -9.96 21.66 -4.90
N LYS A 132 -10.53 22.50 -4.01
CA LYS A 132 -11.78 22.17 -3.29
C LYS A 132 -12.94 21.83 -4.22
N ASP A 133 -13.16 22.62 -5.26
CA ASP A 133 -14.26 22.39 -6.21
C ASP A 133 -14.04 21.12 -7.05
N ASN A 134 -12.79 20.82 -7.38
CA ASN A 134 -12.43 19.58 -8.05
C ASN A 134 -12.74 18.35 -7.16
N LEU A 135 -12.35 18.41 -5.88
CA LEU A 135 -12.67 17.36 -4.91
C LEU A 135 -14.18 17.18 -4.72
N CYS A 136 -14.93 18.28 -4.66
CA CYS A 136 -16.40 18.23 -4.56
C CYS A 136 -17.00 17.50 -5.77
N ARG A 137 -16.63 17.91 -6.99
CA ARG A 137 -17.07 17.28 -8.24
C ARG A 137 -16.66 15.80 -8.30
N LEU A 138 -15.45 15.47 -7.85
CA LEU A 138 -14.95 14.11 -7.80
C LEU A 138 -15.79 13.21 -6.88
N VAL A 139 -16.11 13.67 -5.68
CA VAL A 139 -16.94 12.93 -4.71
C VAL A 139 -18.36 12.74 -5.23
N GLN A 140 -18.95 13.80 -5.81
CA GLN A 140 -20.27 13.74 -6.44
C GLN A 140 -20.28 12.76 -7.62
N ARG A 141 -19.24 12.79 -8.46
CA ARG A 141 -19.13 11.87 -9.59
C ARG A 141 -18.99 10.41 -9.11
N MET A 142 -18.16 10.14 -8.12
CA MET A 142 -18.04 8.78 -7.57
C MET A 142 -19.33 8.31 -6.89
N GLU A 143 -20.11 9.22 -6.30
CA GLU A 143 -21.45 8.90 -5.77
C GLU A 143 -22.45 8.57 -6.89
N SER A 144 -22.45 9.37 -7.96
CA SER A 144 -23.24 9.11 -9.15
C SER A 144 -22.89 7.73 -9.74
N LEU A 145 -21.60 7.43 -9.90
CA LEU A 145 -21.15 6.10 -10.35
C LEU A 145 -21.64 4.98 -9.42
N ARG A 146 -21.53 5.14 -8.10
CA ARG A 146 -22.06 4.17 -7.12
C ARG A 146 -23.55 3.90 -7.37
N ASN A 147 -24.34 4.96 -7.56
CA ASN A 147 -25.77 4.86 -7.83
C ASN A 147 -26.07 4.23 -9.19
N LEU A 148 -25.33 4.60 -10.24
CA LEU A 148 -25.48 4.03 -11.58
C LEU A 148 -25.26 2.52 -11.55
N PHE A 149 -24.27 2.03 -10.80
CA PHE A 149 -24.02 0.59 -10.65
C PHE A 149 -24.92 -0.11 -9.63
N TYR A 150 -25.79 0.61 -8.90
CA TYR A 150 -26.49 0.08 -7.71
C TYR A 150 -25.52 -0.58 -6.70
N ALA A 151 -24.31 -0.03 -6.57
CA ALA A 151 -23.31 -0.52 -5.64
C ALA A 151 -23.61 -0.03 -4.20
N LYS A 152 -23.28 -0.85 -3.20
CA LYS A 152 -23.49 -0.50 -1.79
C LYS A 152 -22.43 0.45 -1.27
N HIS A 153 -21.19 0.27 -1.70
CA HIS A 153 -20.04 0.97 -1.15
C HIS A 153 -19.36 1.88 -2.18
N LYS A 154 -18.77 2.96 -1.68
CA LYS A 154 -17.84 3.84 -2.40
C LYS A 154 -16.63 4.04 -1.50
N SER A 155 -15.44 3.89 -2.06
CA SER A 155 -14.19 4.03 -1.32
C SER A 155 -13.13 4.76 -2.15
N PHE A 156 -12.15 5.33 -1.45
CA PHE A 156 -11.08 6.14 -2.04
C PHE A 156 -9.72 5.64 -1.56
N ALA A 157 -8.72 5.67 -2.43
CA ALA A 157 -7.37 5.22 -2.10
C ALA A 157 -6.63 6.19 -1.15
N GLY A 158 -5.59 5.68 -0.50
CA GLY A 158 -4.53 6.47 0.11
C GLY A 158 -5.00 7.54 1.10
N ILE A 159 -4.47 8.76 0.96
CA ILE A 159 -4.76 9.88 1.88
C ILE A 159 -6.09 10.58 1.55
N LEU A 160 -6.70 10.27 0.40
CA LEU A 160 -7.87 10.97 -0.11
C LEU A 160 -9.08 10.92 0.85
N PRO A 161 -9.45 9.77 1.45
CA PRO A 161 -10.50 9.73 2.46
C PRO A 161 -10.30 10.74 3.59
N GLY A 162 -9.09 10.82 4.15
CA GLY A 162 -8.76 11.75 5.22
C GLY A 162 -8.87 13.21 4.76
N ALA A 163 -8.37 13.53 3.56
CA ALA A 163 -8.48 14.87 2.98
C ALA A 163 -9.95 15.29 2.75
N LEU A 164 -10.78 14.37 2.24
CA LEU A 164 -12.21 14.61 2.02
C LEU A 164 -12.96 14.80 3.34
N PHE A 165 -12.65 13.98 4.35
CA PHE A 165 -13.26 14.07 5.68
C PHE A 165 -12.93 15.41 6.35
N MET A 166 -11.66 15.83 6.34
CA MET A 166 -11.23 17.11 6.91
C MET A 166 -11.89 18.31 6.22
N LYS A 167 -12.14 18.22 4.91
CA LYS A 167 -12.86 19.25 4.13
C LYS A 167 -14.39 19.12 4.21
N ARG A 168 -14.92 18.18 5.02
CA ARG A 168 -16.35 17.91 5.21
C ARG A 168 -17.09 17.54 3.91
N LEU A 169 -16.39 16.95 2.95
CA LEU A 169 -16.95 16.48 1.68
C LEU A 169 -17.53 15.05 1.80
N VAL A 170 -17.12 14.30 2.82
CA VAL A 170 -17.68 13.01 3.20
C VAL A 170 -17.92 12.98 4.72
N LYS A 171 -18.89 12.18 5.16
CA LYS A 171 -19.24 12.05 6.58
C LYS A 171 -18.56 10.86 7.26
N GLU A 172 -18.29 9.81 6.50
CA GLU A 172 -17.79 8.53 7.00
C GLU A 172 -16.66 8.02 6.12
N THR A 173 -15.83 7.16 6.71
CA THR A 173 -14.62 6.60 6.09
C THR A 173 -14.49 5.11 6.42
N PRO A 174 -15.31 4.24 5.79
CA PRO A 174 -15.31 2.81 6.11
C PRO A 174 -13.99 2.12 5.74
N GLU A 175 -13.23 2.67 4.80
CA GLU A 175 -11.90 2.18 4.45
C GLU A 175 -10.92 2.24 5.64
N ALA A 176 -11.06 3.23 6.52
CA ALA A 176 -10.21 3.39 7.68
C ALA A 176 -10.37 2.22 8.67
N ASP A 177 -11.61 1.77 8.87
CA ASP A 177 -11.89 0.65 9.78
C ASP A 177 -11.39 -0.68 9.21
N VAL A 178 -11.45 -0.84 7.88
CA VAL A 178 -10.85 -1.98 7.18
C VAL A 178 -9.33 -1.98 7.35
N THR A 179 -8.67 -0.84 7.15
CA THR A 179 -7.22 -0.73 7.35
C THR A 179 -6.81 -1.08 8.78
N VAL A 180 -7.55 -0.61 9.80
CA VAL A 180 -7.27 -0.93 11.20
C VAL A 180 -7.33 -2.44 11.45
N GLU A 181 -8.37 -3.12 10.95
CA GLU A 181 -8.49 -4.56 11.14
C GLU A 181 -7.40 -5.34 10.40
N VAL A 182 -7.03 -4.91 9.19
CA VAL A 182 -5.90 -5.49 8.45
C VAL A 182 -4.60 -5.32 9.24
N VAL A 183 -4.32 -4.12 9.75
CA VAL A 183 -3.12 -3.86 10.57
C VAL A 183 -3.11 -4.74 11.81
N LYS A 184 -4.23 -4.89 12.53
CA LYS A 184 -4.33 -5.80 13.69
C LYS A 184 -4.05 -7.24 13.32
N GLN A 185 -4.53 -7.72 12.17
CA GLN A 185 -4.21 -9.06 11.69
C GLN A 185 -2.72 -9.21 11.37
N VAL A 186 -2.12 -8.21 10.70
CA VAL A 186 -0.68 -8.25 10.35
C VAL A 186 0.19 -8.17 11.60
N VAL A 187 -0.12 -7.30 12.56
CA VAL A 187 0.60 -7.19 13.84
C VAL A 187 0.63 -8.53 14.56
N ARG A 188 -0.52 -9.20 14.72
CA ARG A 188 -0.58 -10.53 15.36
C ARG A 188 0.25 -11.58 14.60
N LYS A 189 0.12 -11.63 13.27
CA LYS A 189 0.86 -12.59 12.44
C LYS A 189 2.36 -12.33 12.49
N VAL A 190 2.80 -11.07 12.44
CA VAL A 190 4.21 -10.69 12.48
C VAL A 190 4.81 -10.94 13.86
N LYS A 191 4.09 -10.62 14.96
CA LYS A 191 4.53 -10.98 16.32
C LYS A 191 4.77 -12.48 16.45
N SER A 192 3.81 -13.30 15.98
CA SER A 192 3.95 -14.75 15.98
C SER A 192 5.13 -15.25 15.14
N LEU A 193 5.34 -14.69 13.94
CA LEU A 193 6.43 -15.09 13.05
C LEU A 193 7.83 -14.73 13.60
N GLU A 194 7.93 -13.61 14.30
CA GLU A 194 9.18 -13.08 14.86
C GLU A 194 9.40 -13.52 16.32
N GLY A 195 8.51 -14.34 16.88
CA GLY A 195 8.60 -14.80 18.27
C GLY A 195 8.45 -13.67 19.31
N LEU A 196 7.79 -12.58 18.96
CA LEU A 196 7.52 -11.45 19.86
C LEU A 196 6.38 -11.80 20.82
N SER A 197 6.50 -11.40 22.08
CA SER A 197 5.44 -11.56 23.08
C SER A 197 4.25 -10.64 22.79
N GLU A 198 3.07 -11.00 23.32
CA GLU A 198 1.88 -10.14 23.24
C GLU A 198 2.13 -8.78 23.90
N ASP A 199 2.91 -8.73 24.98
CA ASP A 199 3.27 -7.50 25.70
C ASP A 199 4.43 -6.71 25.06
N THR A 200 4.96 -7.18 23.92
CA THR A 200 6.03 -6.47 23.22
C THR A 200 5.55 -5.04 22.88
N PRO A 201 6.31 -4.00 23.28
CA PRO A 201 5.95 -2.61 23.01
C PRO A 201 5.74 -2.32 21.53
N VAL A 202 4.72 -1.53 21.23
CA VAL A 202 4.35 -1.13 19.87
C VAL A 202 4.53 0.37 19.71
N ILE A 203 5.43 0.79 18.82
CA ILE A 203 5.57 2.18 18.40
C ILE A 203 4.69 2.38 17.17
N VAL A 204 3.75 3.32 17.20
CA VAL A 204 2.91 3.67 16.05
C VAL A 204 3.43 4.98 15.46
N LEU A 205 4.19 4.90 14.37
CA LEU A 205 4.63 6.06 13.60
C LEU A 205 3.49 6.56 12.71
N GLY A 206 3.10 7.82 12.92
CA GLY A 206 1.85 8.37 12.39
C GLY A 206 0.65 8.16 13.34
N GLY A 207 0.88 7.82 14.62
CA GLY A 207 -0.16 7.52 15.61
C GLY A 207 -1.15 8.67 15.88
N LYS A 208 -0.76 9.92 15.60
CA LYS A 208 -1.65 11.09 15.69
C LYS A 208 -2.49 11.32 14.42
N GLY A 209 -2.22 10.59 13.34
CA GLY A 209 -2.90 10.70 12.06
C GLY A 209 -4.30 10.10 12.05
N PHE A 210 -4.99 10.22 10.91
CA PHE A 210 -6.38 9.78 10.74
C PHE A 210 -6.58 8.28 11.03
N ILE A 211 -5.79 7.43 10.37
CA ILE A 211 -5.79 5.98 10.61
C ILE A 211 -5.03 5.64 11.90
N GLY A 212 -3.89 6.29 12.13
CA GLY A 212 -3.02 6.02 13.28
C GLY A 212 -3.75 6.11 14.62
N ARG A 213 -4.62 7.10 14.83
CA ARG A 213 -5.38 7.21 16.07
C ARG A 213 -6.30 6.01 16.31
N LYS A 214 -6.93 5.49 15.26
CA LYS A 214 -7.78 4.30 15.36
C LYS A 214 -6.95 3.04 15.66
N VAL A 215 -5.75 2.94 15.08
CA VAL A 215 -4.82 1.84 15.37
C VAL A 215 -4.32 1.90 16.81
N VAL A 216 -3.87 3.07 17.29
CA VAL A 216 -3.46 3.27 18.68
C VAL A 216 -4.59 2.88 19.65
N ALA A 217 -5.82 3.32 19.38
CA ALA A 217 -6.99 2.97 20.21
C ALA A 217 -7.35 1.48 20.20
N SER A 218 -6.87 0.72 19.21
CA SER A 218 -7.13 -0.72 19.08
C SER A 218 -6.05 -1.61 19.70
N LEU A 219 -4.97 -1.01 20.22
CA LEU A 219 -3.83 -1.70 20.83
C LEU A 219 -3.85 -1.52 22.36
N PRO A 220 -3.22 -2.42 23.14
CA PRO A 220 -3.16 -2.30 24.60
C PRO A 220 -2.44 -1.02 25.04
N GLN A 221 -3.10 -0.21 25.87
CA GLN A 221 -2.62 1.13 26.25
C GLN A 221 -1.25 1.13 26.92
N ASP A 222 -0.96 0.14 27.76
CA ASP A 222 0.29 0.07 28.53
C ASP A 222 1.52 -0.26 27.67
N THR A 223 1.32 -0.64 26.40
CA THR A 223 2.40 -1.09 25.52
C THR A 223 2.50 -0.25 24.25
N VAL A 224 1.62 0.73 24.04
CA VAL A 224 1.55 1.51 22.79
C VAL A 224 2.13 2.91 22.93
N TYR A 225 3.03 3.28 22.02
CA TYR A 225 3.67 4.58 21.96
C TYR A 225 3.29 5.29 20.65
N SER A 226 2.54 6.38 20.75
CA SER A 226 2.11 7.16 19.58
C SER A 226 3.15 8.21 19.20
N VAL A 227 3.80 8.02 18.05
CA VAL A 227 4.80 8.93 17.49
C VAL A 227 4.26 9.59 16.22
N ASP A 228 4.55 10.88 16.02
CA ASP A 228 4.18 11.60 14.79
C ASP A 228 5.37 11.72 13.83
N ILE A 229 5.20 12.31 12.65
CA ILE A 229 6.29 12.60 11.72
C ILE A 229 7.31 13.59 12.32
N ALA A 230 8.57 13.54 11.87
CA ALA A 230 9.65 14.35 12.45
C ALA A 230 9.35 15.86 12.38
N GLY A 231 8.76 16.32 11.27
CA GLY A 231 8.36 17.72 11.07
C GLY A 231 7.29 18.24 12.04
N ASN A 232 6.62 17.36 12.78
CA ASN A 232 5.66 17.70 13.84
C ASN A 232 6.25 17.47 15.25
N ASN A 233 7.57 17.61 15.41
CA ASN A 233 8.30 17.31 16.63
C ASN A 233 8.18 15.84 17.08
N GLY A 234 7.90 14.92 16.15
CA GLY A 234 7.70 13.51 16.47
C GLY A 234 8.94 12.85 17.09
N GLN A 235 10.15 13.31 16.74
CA GLN A 235 11.39 12.81 17.31
C GLN A 235 11.51 13.09 18.82
N ASN A 236 10.91 14.18 19.30
CA ASN A 236 10.97 14.56 20.72
C ASN A 236 10.14 13.62 21.61
N VAL A 237 9.20 12.88 21.02
CA VAL A 237 8.35 11.90 21.73
C VAL A 237 8.76 10.46 21.41
N TRP A 238 9.94 10.25 20.81
CA TRP A 238 10.46 8.92 20.57
C TRP A 238 10.74 8.20 21.90
N PRO A 239 10.27 6.95 22.08
CA PRO A 239 10.44 6.21 23.33
C PRO A 239 11.85 5.62 23.45
N SER A 240 12.86 6.48 23.63
CA SER A 240 14.28 6.09 23.68
C SER A 240 14.60 5.09 24.80
N HIS A 241 13.79 5.03 25.85
CA HIS A 241 13.93 4.04 26.93
C HIS A 241 13.72 2.58 26.48
N LEU A 242 13.19 2.36 25.26
CA LEU A 242 13.00 1.04 24.68
C LEU A 242 14.22 0.54 23.89
N GLN A 243 15.23 1.38 23.66
CA GLN A 243 16.36 1.04 22.79
C GLN A 243 17.07 -0.24 23.25
N GLY A 244 17.40 -1.12 22.28
CA GLY A 244 18.02 -2.42 22.53
C GLY A 244 17.06 -3.50 23.02
N ARG A 245 15.74 -3.24 23.04
CA ARG A 245 14.70 -4.23 23.38
C ARG A 245 13.89 -4.61 22.14
N PRO A 246 13.29 -5.82 22.10
CA PRO A 246 12.32 -6.17 21.08
C PRO A 246 11.16 -5.16 21.05
N VAL A 247 10.92 -4.58 19.88
CA VAL A 247 9.84 -3.60 19.65
C VAL A 247 9.21 -3.83 18.29
N LEU A 248 7.89 -3.67 18.22
CA LEU A 248 7.17 -3.63 16.96
C LEU A 248 6.90 -2.17 16.54
N LEU A 249 7.48 -1.74 15.44
CA LEU A 249 7.21 -0.42 14.83
C LEU A 249 6.13 -0.57 13.75
N VAL A 250 4.95 0.00 14.00
CA VAL A 250 3.85 0.07 13.03
C VAL A 250 3.91 1.43 12.32
N ASN A 251 4.29 1.43 11.05
CA ASN A 251 4.39 2.64 10.24
C ASN A 251 3.10 2.87 9.41
N ILE A 252 2.35 3.91 9.75
CA ILE A 252 1.09 4.35 9.09
C ILE A 252 1.12 5.88 8.90
N SER A 253 2.29 6.41 8.60
CA SER A 253 2.52 7.85 8.42
C SER A 253 2.36 8.28 6.96
N LEU A 254 2.90 9.46 6.64
CA LEU A 254 3.15 9.88 5.27
C LEU A 254 4.33 9.11 4.65
N ASN A 255 4.38 9.11 3.32
CA ASN A 255 5.55 8.65 2.56
C ASN A 255 6.82 9.37 3.07
N SER A 256 7.95 8.67 3.08
CA SER A 256 9.28 9.09 3.57
C SER A 256 9.48 9.19 5.08
N ALA A 257 8.43 9.19 5.92
CA ALA A 257 8.63 9.44 7.35
C ALA A 257 9.51 8.37 8.01
N LEU A 258 9.33 7.08 7.67
CA LEU A 258 10.20 6.01 8.19
C LEU A 258 11.69 6.28 7.92
N GLY A 259 12.02 6.86 6.76
CA GLY A 259 13.40 7.24 6.40
C GLY A 259 14.00 8.28 7.36
N GLN A 260 13.17 9.16 7.91
CA GLN A 260 13.58 10.18 8.87
C GLN A 260 13.88 9.62 10.26
N TYR A 261 13.49 8.38 10.54
CA TYR A 261 13.66 7.73 11.84
C TYR A 261 14.71 6.62 11.84
N ILE A 262 15.34 6.30 10.70
CA ILE A 262 16.31 5.19 10.60
C ILE A 262 17.42 5.29 11.64
N HIS A 263 17.93 6.50 11.88
CA HIS A 263 19.01 6.75 12.84
C HIS A 263 18.60 6.49 14.31
N LEU A 264 17.31 6.30 14.60
CA LEU A 264 16.77 5.95 15.90
C LEU A 264 16.40 4.46 16.02
N LEU A 265 16.57 3.68 14.95
CA LEU A 265 16.26 2.25 14.93
C LEU A 265 17.44 1.41 15.41
N TRP A 266 17.14 0.19 15.87
CA TRP A 266 18.11 -0.80 16.34
C TRP A 266 17.71 -2.21 15.86
N PRO A 267 18.62 -3.21 15.89
CA PRO A 267 18.38 -4.53 15.27
C PRO A 267 17.11 -5.25 15.73
N GLU A 268 16.73 -5.11 17.00
CA GLU A 268 15.57 -5.75 17.61
C GLU A 268 14.22 -5.10 17.22
N VAL A 269 14.24 -4.07 16.35
CA VAL A 269 13.03 -3.45 15.82
C VAL A 269 12.48 -4.26 14.64
N VAL A 270 11.26 -4.76 14.81
CA VAL A 270 10.46 -5.36 13.73
C VAL A 270 9.48 -4.32 13.20
N ILE A 271 9.44 -4.11 11.89
CA ILE A 271 8.66 -3.05 11.25
C ILE A 271 7.47 -3.66 10.50
N VAL A 272 6.28 -3.12 10.74
CA VAL A 272 5.06 -3.34 9.94
C VAL A 272 4.71 -2.04 9.23
N ASN A 273 4.96 -1.98 7.93
CA ASN A 273 4.73 -0.80 7.10
C ASN A 273 3.41 -0.90 6.32
N GLU A 274 2.47 0.00 6.59
CA GLU A 274 1.22 0.17 5.80
C GLU A 274 1.29 1.35 4.82
N VAL A 275 2.32 2.20 4.92
CA VAL A 275 2.46 3.39 4.08
C VAL A 275 2.58 3.04 2.59
N TYR A 276 1.81 3.78 1.78
CA TYR A 276 1.81 3.75 0.32
C TYR A 276 2.65 4.90 -0.27
N PRO A 277 3.57 4.64 -1.22
CA PRO A 277 3.98 3.33 -1.75
C PRO A 277 4.88 2.55 -0.78
N GLU A 278 5.16 1.29 -1.11
CA GLU A 278 6.10 0.46 -0.37
C GLU A 278 7.50 1.09 -0.25
N PRO A 279 8.30 0.73 0.78
CA PRO A 279 9.69 1.15 0.90
C PRO A 279 10.48 0.93 -0.40
N CYS A 280 11.16 1.98 -0.86
CA CYS A 280 12.04 1.89 -2.00
C CYS A 280 13.30 1.06 -1.67
N MET A 281 14.05 0.67 -2.70
CA MET A 281 15.26 -0.16 -2.54
C MET A 281 16.30 0.49 -1.63
N GLU A 282 16.47 1.81 -1.69
CA GLU A 282 17.41 2.55 -0.84
C GLU A 282 17.01 2.45 0.64
N LEU A 283 15.74 2.72 0.95
CA LEU A 283 15.21 2.58 2.32
C LEU A 283 15.34 1.14 2.82
N ALA A 284 15.03 0.14 1.97
CA ALA A 284 15.20 -1.27 2.33
C ALA A 284 16.66 -1.61 2.65
N GLN A 285 17.63 -1.09 1.90
CA GLN A 285 19.06 -1.28 2.18
C GLN A 285 19.49 -0.62 3.49
N GLN A 286 19.00 0.59 3.78
CA GLN A 286 19.29 1.28 5.04
C GLN A 286 18.71 0.51 6.24
N LEU A 287 17.47 0.02 6.15
CA LEU A 287 16.88 -0.83 7.19
C LEU A 287 17.68 -2.13 7.39
N LYS A 288 18.13 -2.74 6.29
CA LYS A 288 18.98 -3.94 6.35
C LYS A 288 20.32 -3.66 7.02
N ALA A 289 20.91 -2.49 6.79
CA ALA A 289 22.18 -2.10 7.40
C ALA A 289 22.06 -1.91 8.92
N VAL A 290 20.89 -1.46 9.41
CA VAL A 290 20.59 -1.41 10.85
C VAL A 290 20.37 -2.82 11.43
N GLY A 291 19.93 -3.77 10.61
CA GLY A 291 19.59 -5.13 11.03
C GLY A 291 18.10 -5.34 11.34
N CYS A 292 17.25 -4.38 11.03
CA CYS A 292 15.80 -4.48 11.26
C CYS A 292 15.14 -5.47 10.31
N HIS A 293 14.05 -6.10 10.76
CA HIS A 293 13.13 -6.83 9.89
C HIS A 293 12.00 -5.91 9.44
N CYS A 294 11.65 -5.92 8.16
CA CYS A 294 10.60 -5.05 7.63
C CYS A 294 9.58 -5.82 6.81
N TYR A 295 8.32 -5.73 7.23
CA TYR A 295 7.15 -6.28 6.57
C TYR A 295 6.30 -5.17 5.98
N HIS A 296 5.81 -5.35 4.77
CA HIS A 296 4.89 -4.41 4.13
C HIS A 296 3.51 -5.02 3.96
N VAL A 297 2.50 -4.28 4.40
CA VAL A 297 1.09 -4.63 4.24
C VAL A 297 0.70 -4.48 2.77
N VAL A 298 0.42 -5.61 2.12
CA VAL A 298 -0.07 -5.67 0.74
C VAL A 298 -1.57 -5.34 0.68
N GLY A 299 -2.31 -5.58 1.76
CA GLY A 299 -3.74 -5.31 1.87
C GLY A 299 -4.53 -6.58 2.15
N VAL A 300 -5.57 -6.85 1.37
CA VAL A 300 -6.48 -7.98 1.58
C VAL A 300 -6.36 -8.98 0.43
N LYS A 301 -6.45 -10.28 0.77
CA LYS A 301 -6.50 -11.36 -0.20
C LYS A 301 -7.76 -11.29 -1.05
N ALA A 302 -7.56 -10.96 -2.32
CA ALA A 302 -8.61 -10.78 -3.31
C ALA A 302 -7.99 -10.83 -4.71
N ARG A 303 -8.84 -10.95 -5.74
CA ARG A 303 -8.39 -10.95 -7.14
C ARG A 303 -8.69 -9.61 -7.78
N ALA A 304 -7.85 -9.15 -8.70
CA ALA A 304 -8.09 -7.93 -9.46
C ALA A 304 -7.66 -8.09 -10.92
N LEU A 305 -8.39 -7.43 -11.82
CA LEU A 305 -8.12 -7.38 -13.25
C LEU A 305 -8.22 -5.95 -13.75
N PRO A 306 -7.12 -5.31 -14.17
CA PRO A 306 -5.74 -5.73 -13.97
C PRO A 306 -5.30 -5.61 -12.50
N SER A 307 -4.28 -6.37 -12.13
CA SER A 307 -3.96 -6.81 -10.77
C SER A 307 -3.44 -5.79 -9.74
N PHE A 308 -3.79 -4.51 -9.70
CA PHE A 308 -3.04 -3.49 -8.90
C PHE A 308 -1.49 -3.47 -9.14
N PRO A 309 -0.84 -2.32 -9.09
CA PRO A 309 0.62 -2.22 -9.28
C PRO A 309 1.41 -2.29 -7.97
N GLY A 310 2.74 -2.44 -8.09
CA GLY A 310 3.72 -2.33 -6.99
C GLY A 310 3.41 -3.20 -5.77
N GLY A 311 3.42 -2.58 -4.59
CA GLY A 311 3.27 -3.19 -3.27
C GLY A 311 2.00 -4.00 -3.10
N TYR A 312 0.98 -3.73 -3.91
CA TYR A 312 -0.34 -4.36 -3.86
C TYR A 312 -0.49 -5.61 -4.74
N GLN A 313 0.55 -6.02 -5.46
CA GLN A 313 0.48 -7.23 -6.29
C GLN A 313 0.12 -8.47 -5.44
N GLY A 314 -0.88 -9.22 -5.90
CA GLY A 314 -1.38 -10.42 -5.23
C GLY A 314 -2.59 -10.19 -4.32
N GLY A 315 -3.01 -8.94 -4.11
CA GLY A 315 -4.20 -8.59 -3.35
C GLY A 315 -4.91 -7.34 -3.85
N ILE A 316 -5.73 -6.76 -2.98
CA ILE A 316 -6.29 -5.41 -3.14
C ILE A 316 -5.86 -4.55 -1.96
N PRO A 317 -5.66 -3.23 -2.13
CA PRO A 317 -5.30 -2.36 -1.03
C PRO A 317 -6.42 -2.33 0.02
N CYS A 318 -6.07 -2.10 1.30
CA CYS A 318 -7.02 -2.05 2.42
C CYS A 318 -8.21 -1.12 2.11
N CYS A 319 -7.91 0.04 1.53
CA CYS A 319 -8.89 1.05 1.17
C CYS A 319 -9.87 0.64 0.05
N ALA A 320 -9.57 -0.39 -0.75
CA ALA A 320 -10.50 -0.94 -1.74
C ALA A 320 -11.40 -2.05 -1.16
N ALA A 321 -10.97 -2.65 -0.05
CA ALA A 321 -11.67 -3.76 0.56
C ALA A 321 -12.86 -3.28 1.41
N TRP A 322 -13.78 -4.21 1.68
CA TRP A 322 -14.86 -4.03 2.65
C TRP A 322 -14.77 -5.09 3.76
N GLN A 323 -15.35 -4.80 4.92
CA GLN A 323 -15.34 -5.72 6.05
C GLN A 323 -16.08 -7.02 5.73
N SER A 324 -15.53 -8.13 6.25
CA SER A 324 -16.08 -9.47 6.16
C SER A 324 -15.31 -10.38 7.11
N GLU A 325 -16.00 -11.38 7.68
CA GLU A 325 -15.38 -12.41 8.51
C GLU A 325 -14.31 -13.23 7.76
N LYS A 326 -14.43 -13.31 6.43
CA LYS A 326 -13.48 -14.04 5.56
C LYS A 326 -12.29 -13.17 5.11
N MET A 327 -12.18 -11.96 5.63
CA MET A 327 -11.10 -11.04 5.24
C MET A 327 -9.76 -11.52 5.77
N GLU A 328 -8.83 -11.79 4.86
CA GLU A 328 -7.48 -12.25 5.18
C GLU A 328 -6.46 -11.17 4.78
N ALA A 329 -5.72 -10.66 5.76
CA ALA A 329 -4.62 -9.73 5.52
C ALA A 329 -3.45 -10.41 4.81
N LEU A 330 -2.92 -9.73 3.78
CA LEU A 330 -1.71 -10.08 3.06
C LEU A 330 -0.59 -9.09 3.40
N PHE A 331 0.60 -9.62 3.62
CA PHE A 331 1.82 -8.86 3.86
C PHE A 331 3.01 -9.64 3.30
N LYS A 332 4.11 -8.94 3.02
CA LYS A 332 5.35 -9.53 2.52
C LYS A 332 6.55 -8.99 3.29
N ARG A 333 7.57 -9.82 3.46
CA ARG A 333 8.86 -9.37 4.00
C ARG A 333 9.63 -8.62 2.90
N ILE A 334 10.17 -7.45 3.24
CA ILE A 334 11.00 -6.61 2.38
C ILE A 334 12.48 -6.76 2.75
N VAL A 335 12.77 -6.80 4.05
CA VAL A 335 14.12 -6.91 4.62
C VAL A 335 14.22 -8.10 5.55
#